data_AF-A0A4D4M9H8-F1
#
_entry.id   AF-A0A4D4M9H8-F1
#
_cell.length_a   1.000
_cell.length_b   1.000
_cell.length_c   1.000
_cell.angle_alpha   90.00
_cell.angle_beta   90.00
_cell.angle_gamma   90.00
#
_symmetry.space_group_name_H-M   'P 1'
#
loop_
_entity.id
_entity.type
_entity.pdbx_description
1 polymer ?
#
loop_
_entity_poly.entity_id
_entity_poly.type
_entity_poly.pdbx_seq_one_letter_code
_entity_poly.pdbx_strand_id
1 'polypeptide(L)'
;MNMDMGENTDPHNPNHKTHPKTHKPTGPNRILHAPNSPLLHSPGGHVNYPHYLINGRLPHAPTTYHARPGDRIRLRIINAGADTAFRLALGDHEMTITHTDGYPVHHTKTDALLIGMAERYDVLITAKDGVFPLTALAEGKNAKALAILRTNTSKNLPTPTTHPKELNRRTIPARRLTPHESVALPHHHPDREIRIRLNGSMKKFDWSFDHRPYTTTQRHPIHQGERIRLTLINATSMWHPLHLHGHTFALTGINATGARKDTALVLPHHKLVIDFDADNPGLWMLHCHNQYHSETGMMTILGYRK
;
A
#
# COMPACT_ATOMS: atom_id res chain seq x y z
N MET A 1 -28.38 16.20 78.20
CA MET A 1 -27.27 16.16 79.18
C MET A 1 -26.09 15.56 78.44
N ASN A 2 -25.33 16.36 77.69
CA ASN A 2 -24.16 17.17 78.10
C ASN A 2 -23.00 16.40 78.74
N MET A 3 -21.80 16.74 78.22
CA MET A 3 -20.42 16.53 78.66
C MET A 3 -19.68 15.40 77.92
N ASP A 4 -18.82 15.60 76.90
CA ASP A 4 -17.84 16.63 76.53
C ASP A 4 -16.37 16.33 76.95
N MET A 5 -15.49 16.66 76.01
CA MET A 5 -14.04 16.88 76.01
C MET A 5 -13.01 15.73 75.93
N GLY A 6 -12.18 15.84 74.88
CA GLY A 6 -10.84 15.25 74.75
C GLY A 6 -10.24 15.45 73.35
N GLU A 7 -9.74 16.66 73.06
CA GLU A 7 -8.94 17.04 71.87
C GLU A 7 -7.64 16.21 71.72
N ASN A 8 -7.16 15.96 70.49
CA ASN A 8 -6.02 16.70 69.91
C ASN A 8 -5.67 16.28 68.47
N THR A 9 -5.15 17.27 67.75
CA THR A 9 -4.58 17.42 66.38
C THR A 9 -3.57 16.32 65.94
N ASP A 10 -3.31 15.98 64.66
CA ASP A 10 -2.87 16.78 63.49
C ASP A 10 -2.87 15.89 62.17
N PRO A 11 -2.36 16.28 60.96
CA PRO A 11 -3.18 16.42 59.74
C PRO A 11 -2.75 15.54 58.53
N HIS A 12 -3.60 15.54 57.50
CA HIS A 12 -3.34 15.29 56.07
C HIS A 12 -2.16 14.39 55.61
N ASN A 13 -2.51 13.28 54.93
CA ASN A 13 -1.81 12.87 53.71
C ASN A 13 -2.82 12.46 52.61
N PRO A 14 -3.24 13.38 51.72
CA PRO A 14 -4.11 13.07 50.61
C PRO A 14 -3.26 12.76 49.37
N ASN A 15 -2.48 11.68 49.39
CA ASN A 15 -1.74 11.25 48.19
C ASN A 15 -1.57 9.73 48.14
N HIS A 16 -2.69 9.03 47.99
CA HIS A 16 -2.66 7.68 47.41
C HIS A 16 -3.36 7.70 46.05
N LYS A 17 -2.75 8.41 45.09
CA LYS A 17 -3.04 8.16 43.67
C LYS A 17 -2.41 6.81 43.33
N THR A 18 -3.22 5.76 43.36
CA THR A 18 -2.87 4.46 42.79
C THR A 18 -2.68 4.66 41.29
N HIS A 19 -1.42 4.81 40.86
CA HIS A 19 -1.08 4.74 39.45
C HIS A 19 -1.54 3.37 38.93
N PRO A 20 -2.35 3.30 37.85
CA PRO A 20 -2.66 2.03 37.24
C PRO A 20 -1.33 1.40 36.80
N LYS A 21 -1.04 0.20 37.32
CA LYS A 21 0.15 -0.56 36.92
C LYS A 21 0.11 -0.70 35.41
N THR A 22 1.08 -0.11 34.72
CA THR A 22 1.24 -0.26 33.28
C THR A 22 1.43 -1.75 33.00
N HIS A 23 0.41 -2.39 32.42
CA HIS A 23 0.56 -3.75 31.92
C HIS A 23 1.61 -3.72 30.82
N LYS A 24 2.81 -4.25 31.12
CA LYS A 24 3.78 -4.56 30.07
C LYS A 24 3.11 -5.58 29.15
N PRO A 25 2.99 -5.32 27.84
CA PRO A 25 2.45 -6.29 26.90
C PRO A 25 3.23 -7.59 27.02
N THR A 26 2.53 -8.70 27.28
CA THR A 26 3.13 -10.05 27.34
C THR A 26 3.33 -10.67 25.96
N GLY A 27 2.81 -10.03 24.91
CA GLY A 27 2.98 -10.45 23.53
C GLY A 27 4.36 -10.08 22.96
N PRO A 28 4.83 -10.81 21.93
CA PRO A 28 6.08 -10.49 21.27
C PRO A 28 6.01 -9.10 20.64
N ASN A 29 7.08 -8.31 20.77
CA ASN A 29 7.20 -7.03 20.06
C ASN A 29 7.20 -7.30 18.55
N ARG A 30 6.22 -6.74 17.83
CA ARG A 30 6.06 -6.89 16.37
C ARG A 30 6.48 -5.65 15.59
N ILE A 31 7.08 -4.65 16.25
CA ILE A 31 7.67 -3.50 15.58
C ILE A 31 8.93 -3.96 14.83
N LEU A 32 8.97 -3.65 13.54
CA LEU A 32 10.07 -3.98 12.65
C LEU A 32 10.84 -2.70 12.29
N HIS A 33 12.15 -2.75 12.49
CA HIS A 33 13.08 -1.80 11.89
C HIS A 33 13.61 -2.41 10.60
N ALA A 34 12.79 -2.37 9.55
CA ALA A 34 13.12 -2.99 8.28
C ALA A 34 14.30 -2.25 7.62
N PRO A 35 15.25 -2.96 6.98
CA PRO A 35 16.24 -2.30 6.14
C PRO A 35 15.57 -1.51 5.01
N ASN A 36 16.29 -0.52 4.50
CA ASN A 36 15.82 0.29 3.38
C ASN A 36 15.68 -0.57 2.13
N SER A 37 14.53 -0.42 1.45
CA SER A 37 14.34 -0.94 0.11
C SER A 37 14.89 0.06 -0.91
N PRO A 38 15.76 -0.37 -1.85
CA PRO A 38 16.18 0.48 -2.96
C PRO A 38 15.05 0.90 -3.89
N LEU A 39 13.92 0.19 -3.95
CA LEU A 39 12.77 0.55 -4.77
C LEU A 39 11.82 1.54 -4.07
N LEU A 40 11.75 1.48 -2.73
CA LEU A 40 10.87 2.33 -1.93
C LEU A 40 11.60 3.54 -1.31
N HIS A 41 12.93 3.60 -1.46
CA HIS A 41 13.82 4.64 -0.92
C HIS A 41 13.70 4.84 0.60
N SER A 42 13.21 3.82 1.31
CA SER A 42 12.89 3.84 2.74
C SER A 42 12.67 2.42 3.27
N PRO A 43 12.51 2.23 4.60
CA PRO A 43 12.13 0.93 5.17
C PRO A 43 10.86 0.36 4.51
N GLY A 44 10.84 -0.95 4.29
CA GLY A 44 9.74 -1.61 3.58
C GLY A 44 8.40 -1.72 4.33
N GLY A 45 8.38 -1.41 5.63
CA GLY A 45 7.18 -1.42 6.47
C GLY A 45 7.54 -1.49 7.95
N HIS A 46 6.53 -1.48 8.81
CA HIS A 46 6.69 -1.32 10.27
C HIS A 46 6.39 -2.57 11.06
N VAL A 47 5.78 -3.58 10.44
CA VAL A 47 5.30 -4.76 11.16
C VAL A 47 6.02 -6.03 10.73
N ASN A 48 6.52 -6.75 11.73
CA ASN A 48 7.13 -8.05 11.58
C ASN A 48 6.04 -9.14 11.55
N TYR A 49 5.44 -9.36 10.39
CA TYR A 49 4.50 -10.45 10.20
C TYR A 49 5.22 -11.80 10.28
N PRO A 50 4.67 -12.78 11.04
CA PRO A 50 5.25 -14.12 11.10
C PRO A 50 5.18 -14.87 9.76
N HIS A 51 4.20 -14.50 8.92
CA HIS A 51 3.90 -15.18 7.67
C HIS A 51 3.54 -14.20 6.57
N TYR A 52 3.91 -14.57 5.34
CA TYR A 52 3.54 -13.90 4.11
C TYR A 52 2.94 -14.96 3.18
N LEU A 53 1.80 -14.65 2.57
CA LEU A 53 0.94 -15.65 1.97
C LEU A 53 0.63 -15.30 0.50
N ILE A 54 0.52 -16.32 -0.34
CA ILE A 54 -0.18 -16.24 -1.62
C ILE A 54 -1.42 -17.11 -1.50
N ASN A 55 -2.60 -16.52 -1.69
CA ASN A 55 -3.90 -17.20 -1.59
C ASN A 55 -4.06 -18.03 -0.29
N GLY A 56 -3.67 -17.44 0.83
CA GLY A 56 -3.78 -18.06 2.16
C GLY A 56 -2.77 -19.19 2.44
N ARG A 57 -1.82 -19.48 1.52
CA ARG A 57 -0.85 -20.56 1.68
C ARG A 57 0.54 -20.07 2.09
N LEU A 58 1.17 -20.86 2.97
CA LEU A 58 2.56 -20.69 3.39
C LEU A 58 3.53 -21.20 2.32
N PRO A 59 4.76 -20.67 2.26
CA PRO A 59 5.76 -21.11 1.29
C PRO A 59 6.11 -22.61 1.31
N HIS A 60 5.96 -23.29 2.45
CA HIS A 60 6.21 -24.73 2.60
C HIS A 60 5.01 -25.60 2.21
N ALA A 61 3.84 -24.99 1.97
CA ALA A 61 2.63 -25.67 1.47
C ALA A 61 1.98 -24.85 0.34
N PRO A 62 2.73 -24.50 -0.72
CA PRO A 62 2.32 -23.51 -1.71
C PRO A 62 1.19 -24.02 -2.60
N THR A 63 0.35 -23.11 -3.08
CA THR A 63 -0.60 -23.41 -4.16
C THR A 63 0.17 -23.75 -5.44
N THR A 64 -0.20 -24.85 -6.10
CA THR A 64 0.34 -25.22 -7.41
C THR A 64 -0.75 -25.07 -8.48
N TYR A 65 -0.46 -24.27 -9.48
CA TYR A 65 -1.26 -24.09 -10.68
C TYR A 65 -0.75 -25.01 -11.78
N HIS A 66 -1.64 -25.79 -12.38
CA HIS A 66 -1.31 -26.66 -13.50
C HIS A 66 -1.71 -26.01 -14.82
N ALA A 67 -0.83 -26.11 -15.82
CA ALA A 67 -1.06 -25.64 -17.18
C ALA A 67 -0.32 -26.53 -18.18
N ARG A 68 -0.55 -26.32 -19.48
CA ARG A 68 0.24 -26.94 -20.54
C ARG A 68 1.27 -25.96 -21.08
N PRO A 69 2.42 -26.43 -21.57
CA PRO A 69 3.34 -25.58 -22.32
C PRO A 69 2.60 -24.88 -23.48
N GLY A 70 2.82 -23.58 -23.64
CA GLY A 70 2.16 -22.76 -24.66
C GLY A 70 0.84 -22.13 -24.22
N ASP A 71 0.23 -22.54 -23.10
CA ASP A 71 -0.98 -21.88 -22.60
C ASP A 71 -0.68 -20.40 -22.28
N ARG A 72 -1.57 -19.51 -22.72
CA ARG A 72 -1.54 -18.09 -22.36
C ARG A 72 -2.34 -17.87 -21.08
N ILE A 73 -1.69 -17.32 -20.07
CA ILE A 73 -2.28 -17.17 -18.73
C ILE A 73 -2.30 -15.70 -18.35
N ARG A 74 -3.46 -15.21 -17.93
CA ARG A 74 -3.62 -13.89 -17.29
C ARG A 74 -3.60 -14.08 -15.78
N LEU A 75 -2.53 -13.62 -15.13
CA LEU A 75 -2.43 -13.55 -13.69
C LEU A 75 -3.06 -12.23 -13.22
N ARG A 76 -3.98 -12.29 -12.27
CA ARG A 76 -4.55 -11.13 -11.58
C ARG A 76 -3.95 -11.06 -10.18
N ILE A 77 -3.07 -10.09 -9.96
CA ILE A 77 -2.33 -9.93 -8.71
C ILE A 77 -3.00 -8.82 -7.91
N ILE A 78 -3.32 -9.12 -6.65
CA ILE A 78 -3.97 -8.21 -5.71
C ILE A 78 -3.14 -8.19 -4.44
N ASN A 79 -2.69 -7.01 -4.03
CA ASN A 79 -2.05 -6.86 -2.72
C ASN A 79 -3.10 -6.46 -1.67
N ALA A 80 -3.58 -7.45 -0.94
CA ALA A 80 -4.51 -7.28 0.19
C ALA A 80 -3.81 -7.08 1.55
N GLY A 81 -2.51 -6.75 1.54
CA GLY A 81 -1.73 -6.54 2.76
C GLY A 81 -2.06 -5.23 3.47
N ALA A 82 -1.78 -5.16 4.77
CA ALA A 82 -2.00 -3.96 5.59
C ALA A 82 -0.76 -3.05 5.69
N ASP A 83 0.45 -3.54 5.39
CA ASP A 83 1.70 -2.77 5.59
C ASP A 83 2.81 -3.09 4.57
N THR A 84 2.71 -4.21 3.85
CA THR A 84 3.82 -4.74 3.06
C THR A 84 3.59 -4.54 1.56
N ALA A 85 4.51 -3.83 0.89
CA ALA A 85 4.66 -3.94 -0.56
C ALA A 85 5.37 -5.25 -0.94
N PHE A 86 4.99 -5.82 -2.07
CA PHE A 86 5.63 -7.02 -2.58
C PHE A 86 6.33 -6.75 -3.90
N ARG A 87 7.49 -7.39 -4.07
CA ARG A 87 8.08 -7.59 -5.39
C ARG A 87 7.73 -8.98 -5.90
N LEU A 88 7.01 -9.06 -7.01
CA LEU A 88 6.51 -10.32 -7.54
C LEU A 88 7.15 -10.65 -8.89
N ALA A 89 7.59 -11.90 -9.07
CA ALA A 89 8.07 -12.42 -10.34
C ALA A 89 7.73 -13.91 -10.50
N LEU A 90 7.60 -14.33 -11.76
CA LEU A 90 7.48 -15.73 -12.15
C LEU A 90 8.83 -16.19 -12.73
N GLY A 91 9.42 -17.23 -12.13
CA GLY A 91 10.75 -17.71 -12.53
C GLY A 91 10.82 -18.08 -14.01
N ASP A 92 11.89 -17.64 -14.67
CA ASP A 92 12.14 -17.82 -16.10
C ASP A 92 11.05 -17.26 -17.02
N HIS A 93 10.21 -16.32 -16.57
CA HIS A 93 9.19 -15.68 -17.41
C HIS A 93 9.34 -14.16 -17.42
N GLU A 94 9.32 -13.56 -18.60
CA GLU A 94 8.97 -12.14 -18.76
C GLU A 94 7.44 -12.03 -18.70
N MET A 95 6.95 -11.03 -17.97
CA MET A 95 5.53 -10.74 -17.82
C MET A 95 5.13 -9.55 -18.70
N THR A 96 3.92 -9.56 -19.24
CA THR A 96 3.36 -8.41 -19.95
C THR A 96 2.24 -7.79 -19.12
N ILE A 97 2.47 -6.60 -18.56
CA ILE A 97 1.44 -5.81 -17.89
C ILE A 97 0.37 -5.42 -18.90
N THR A 98 -0.88 -5.74 -18.56
CA THR A 98 -2.05 -5.43 -19.38
C THR A 98 -3.02 -4.50 -18.67
N HIS A 99 -3.07 -4.55 -17.33
CA HIS A 99 -3.93 -3.68 -16.54
C HIS A 99 -3.24 -3.25 -15.24
N THR A 100 -3.62 -2.09 -14.74
CA THR A 100 -3.34 -1.65 -13.36
C THR A 100 -4.63 -1.15 -12.72
N ASP A 101 -4.90 -1.55 -11.48
CA ASP A 101 -6.10 -1.24 -10.69
C ASP A 101 -7.43 -1.49 -11.42
N GLY A 102 -7.46 -2.43 -12.36
CA GLY A 102 -8.63 -2.77 -13.17
C GLY A 102 -8.72 -2.07 -14.53
N TYR A 103 -7.81 -1.13 -14.82
CA TYR A 103 -7.81 -0.35 -16.05
C TYR A 103 -6.78 -0.86 -17.05
N PRO A 104 -7.15 -1.08 -18.33
CA PRO A 104 -6.22 -1.52 -19.36
C PRO A 104 -5.14 -0.46 -19.64
N VAL A 105 -3.93 -0.95 -19.89
CA VAL A 105 -2.77 -0.18 -20.32
C VAL A 105 -2.26 -0.75 -21.64
N HIS A 106 -1.50 0.05 -22.38
CA HIS A 106 -0.69 -0.47 -23.48
C HIS A 106 0.24 -1.57 -22.94
N HIS A 107 0.23 -2.72 -23.61
CA HIS A 107 0.95 -3.90 -23.18
C HIS A 107 2.44 -3.58 -22.94
N THR A 108 2.87 -3.71 -21.69
CA THR A 108 4.21 -3.31 -21.27
C THR A 108 4.94 -4.48 -20.62
N LYS A 109 6.08 -4.85 -21.17
CA LYS A 109 6.90 -5.95 -20.66
C LYS A 109 7.64 -5.58 -19.37
N THR A 110 7.74 -6.51 -18.43
CA THR A 110 8.46 -6.38 -17.16
C THR A 110 9.01 -7.73 -16.69
N ASP A 111 10.08 -7.75 -15.89
CA ASP A 111 10.59 -8.97 -15.26
C ASP A 111 9.94 -9.19 -13.88
N ALA A 112 9.68 -8.10 -13.16
CA ALA A 112 9.03 -8.12 -11.85
C ALA A 112 8.03 -6.97 -11.70
N LEU A 113 7.12 -7.10 -10.74
CA LEU A 113 6.20 -6.05 -10.31
C LEU A 113 6.58 -5.59 -8.90
N LEU A 114 6.57 -4.29 -8.66
CA LEU A 114 6.42 -3.75 -7.30
C LEU A 114 4.94 -3.41 -7.11
N ILE A 115 4.30 -3.98 -6.09
CA ILE A 115 2.87 -3.79 -5.82
C ILE A 115 2.66 -3.33 -4.38
N GLY A 116 2.16 -2.10 -4.20
CA GLY A 116 1.76 -1.56 -2.90
C GLY A 116 0.43 -2.11 -2.41
N MET A 117 0.11 -1.88 -1.14
CA MET A 117 -1.19 -2.24 -0.58
C MET A 117 -2.32 -1.60 -1.40
N ALA A 118 -3.38 -2.37 -1.63
CA ALA A 118 -4.54 -2.04 -2.47
C ALA A 118 -4.28 -1.86 -3.98
N GLU A 119 -3.04 -1.92 -4.46
CA GLU A 119 -2.81 -1.96 -5.91
C GLU A 119 -3.18 -3.34 -6.48
N ARG A 120 -3.58 -3.33 -7.77
CA ARG A 120 -3.81 -4.55 -8.57
C ARG A 120 -3.08 -4.44 -9.89
N TYR A 121 -2.61 -5.57 -10.39
CA TYR A 121 -2.02 -5.67 -11.73
C TYR A 121 -2.47 -6.95 -12.41
N ASP A 122 -2.79 -6.84 -13.69
CA ASP A 122 -2.99 -8.02 -14.52
C ASP A 122 -1.83 -8.17 -15.49
N VAL A 123 -1.21 -9.33 -15.49
CA VAL A 123 -0.11 -9.66 -16.41
C VAL A 123 -0.42 -10.89 -17.24
N LEU A 124 0.07 -10.89 -18.47
CA LEU A 124 0.07 -12.06 -19.35
C LEU A 124 1.44 -12.73 -19.35
N ILE A 125 1.41 -14.06 -19.35
CA ILE A 125 2.56 -14.91 -19.63
C ILE A 125 2.15 -16.00 -20.64
N THR A 126 3.15 -16.59 -21.28
CA THR A 126 3.01 -17.86 -22.01
C THR A 126 3.77 -18.92 -21.23
N ALA A 127 3.08 -19.96 -20.79
CA ALA A 127 3.66 -20.99 -19.92
C ALA A 127 4.74 -21.79 -20.68
N LYS A 128 5.94 -21.88 -20.09
CA LYS A 128 7.03 -22.73 -20.60
C LYS A 128 6.88 -24.18 -20.12
N ASP A 129 7.70 -25.10 -20.63
CA ASP A 129 7.79 -26.47 -20.12
C ASP A 129 8.69 -26.57 -18.87
N GLY A 130 8.08 -26.81 -17.71
CA GLY A 130 8.80 -26.98 -16.45
C GLY A 130 7.98 -26.76 -15.19
N VAL A 131 8.69 -26.34 -14.13
CA VAL A 131 8.11 -25.98 -12.84
C VAL A 131 8.71 -24.65 -12.44
N PHE A 132 7.87 -23.64 -12.24
CA PHE A 132 8.28 -22.25 -12.10
C PHE A 132 7.76 -21.67 -10.79
N PRO A 133 8.63 -21.11 -9.94
CA PRO A 133 8.21 -20.40 -8.74
C PRO A 133 7.56 -19.05 -9.10
N LEU A 134 6.34 -18.83 -8.64
CA LEU A 134 5.73 -17.50 -8.53
C LEU A 134 6.04 -16.97 -7.13
N THR A 135 7.03 -16.08 -7.03
CA THR A 135 7.54 -15.60 -5.76
C THR A 135 7.13 -14.16 -5.52
N ALA A 136 6.58 -13.88 -4.34
CA ALA A 136 6.35 -12.54 -3.83
C ALA A 136 7.31 -12.25 -2.67
N LEU A 137 8.33 -11.42 -2.91
CA LEU A 137 9.27 -10.95 -1.91
C LEU A 137 8.63 -9.80 -1.12
N ALA A 138 8.53 -9.93 0.20
CA ALA A 138 8.15 -8.84 1.09
C ALA A 138 9.26 -7.80 1.08
N GLU A 139 9.01 -6.67 0.44
CA GLU A 139 10.03 -5.68 0.12
C GLU A 139 10.65 -5.12 1.41
N GLY A 140 11.98 -5.17 1.52
CA GLY A 140 12.70 -4.74 2.72
C GLY A 140 12.55 -5.64 3.96
N LYS A 141 11.84 -6.78 3.90
CA LYS A 141 11.58 -7.62 5.09
C LYS A 141 12.26 -8.99 5.09
N ASN A 142 13.05 -9.30 4.07
CA ASN A 142 13.75 -10.58 3.89
C ASN A 142 12.85 -11.81 4.08
N ALA A 143 11.59 -11.72 3.65
CA ALA A 143 10.61 -12.78 3.73
C ALA A 143 9.89 -12.92 2.39
N LYS A 144 9.32 -14.09 2.10
CA LYS A 144 8.71 -14.39 0.81
C LYS A 144 7.43 -15.20 0.97
N ALA A 145 6.55 -15.06 0.00
CA ALA A 145 5.47 -15.99 -0.28
C ALA A 145 5.75 -16.73 -1.59
N LEU A 146 5.21 -17.95 -1.73
CA LEU A 146 5.45 -18.82 -2.89
C LEU A 146 4.15 -19.46 -3.37
N ALA A 147 3.95 -19.41 -4.68
CA ALA A 147 3.09 -20.32 -5.43
C ALA A 147 3.91 -20.96 -6.57
N ILE A 148 3.37 -21.98 -7.22
CA ILE A 148 4.07 -22.74 -8.25
C ILE A 148 3.22 -22.77 -9.51
N LEU A 149 3.81 -22.50 -10.68
CA LEU A 149 3.24 -22.85 -11.98
C LEU A 149 3.93 -24.12 -12.47
N ARG A 150 3.16 -25.19 -12.72
CA ARG A 150 3.67 -26.51 -13.10
C ARG A 150 3.06 -26.96 -14.42
N THR A 151 3.91 -27.14 -15.42
CA THR A 151 3.55 -27.73 -16.71
C THR A 151 4.22 -29.08 -16.94
N ASN A 152 5.22 -29.43 -16.11
CA ASN A 152 5.93 -30.70 -16.17
C ASN A 152 5.91 -31.42 -14.81
N THR A 153 5.34 -32.62 -14.76
CA THR A 153 5.25 -33.39 -13.52
C THR A 153 6.53 -34.15 -13.16
N SER A 154 7.44 -34.34 -14.11
CA SER A 154 8.68 -35.08 -13.88
C SER A 154 9.79 -34.25 -13.23
N LYS A 155 9.63 -32.92 -13.15
CA LYS A 155 10.60 -32.01 -12.51
C LYS A 155 10.28 -31.76 -11.04
N ASN A 156 11.34 -31.51 -10.26
CA ASN A 156 11.25 -31.21 -8.83
C ASN A 156 10.54 -29.87 -8.56
N LEU A 157 9.85 -29.79 -7.42
CA LEU A 157 9.25 -28.54 -6.96
C LEU A 157 10.31 -27.59 -6.37
N PRO A 158 10.17 -26.27 -6.58
CA PRO A 158 11.01 -25.28 -5.90
C PRO A 158 10.85 -25.35 -4.38
N THR A 159 11.91 -24.99 -3.65
CA THR A 159 11.87 -24.88 -2.19
C THR A 159 11.35 -23.49 -1.75
N PRO A 160 10.91 -23.34 -0.48
CA PRO A 160 10.52 -22.04 0.08
C PRO A 160 11.57 -20.93 -0.04
N THR A 161 12.85 -21.29 -0.10
CA THR A 161 13.96 -20.34 -0.18
C THR A 161 14.27 -19.86 -1.60
N THR A 162 13.68 -20.50 -2.62
CA THR A 162 13.90 -20.19 -4.04
C THR A 162 13.80 -18.69 -4.32
N HIS A 163 14.76 -18.17 -5.08
CA HIS A 163 14.84 -16.76 -5.46
C HIS A 163 14.95 -16.65 -6.98
N PRO A 164 13.85 -16.38 -7.70
CA PRO A 164 13.90 -16.11 -9.13
C PRO A 164 14.77 -14.89 -9.44
N LYS A 165 15.69 -15.02 -10.40
CA LYS A 165 16.60 -13.91 -10.81
C LYS A 165 15.82 -12.69 -11.28
N GLU A 166 14.63 -12.88 -11.83
CA GLU A 166 13.70 -11.85 -12.28
C GLU A 166 13.34 -10.85 -11.18
N LEU A 167 13.32 -11.27 -9.91
CA LEU A 167 13.10 -10.37 -8.78
C LEU A 167 14.14 -9.26 -8.70
N ASN A 168 15.34 -9.43 -9.25
CA ASN A 168 16.40 -8.40 -9.22
C ASN A 168 16.55 -7.66 -10.55
N ARG A 169 15.58 -7.82 -11.45
CA ARG A 169 15.61 -7.22 -12.79
C ARG A 169 14.60 -6.08 -12.91
N ARG A 170 14.22 -5.76 -14.14
CA ARG A 170 13.45 -4.58 -14.50
C ARG A 170 12.06 -4.62 -13.88
N THR A 171 11.71 -3.53 -13.22
CA THR A 171 10.35 -3.20 -12.81
C THR A 171 9.89 -1.97 -13.58
N ILE A 172 8.60 -1.89 -13.90
CA ILE A 172 8.01 -0.73 -14.56
C ILE A 172 7.11 -0.02 -13.54
N PRO A 173 7.44 1.21 -13.12
CA PRO A 173 6.58 1.94 -12.20
C PRO A 173 5.29 2.39 -12.89
N ALA A 174 4.18 2.40 -12.16
CA ALA A 174 2.85 2.76 -12.68
C ALA A 174 2.83 4.05 -13.52
N ARG A 175 3.58 5.08 -13.13
CA ARG A 175 3.66 6.36 -13.86
C ARG A 175 4.18 6.21 -15.31
N ARG A 176 4.89 5.13 -15.63
CA ARG A 176 5.43 4.84 -16.96
C ARG A 176 4.51 3.95 -17.81
N LEU A 177 3.33 3.58 -17.30
CA LEU A 177 2.35 2.81 -18.05
C LEU A 177 1.40 3.75 -18.80
N THR A 178 1.36 3.61 -20.12
CA THR A 178 0.42 4.37 -20.96
C THR A 178 -0.98 3.77 -20.83
N PRO A 179 -2.01 4.54 -20.47
CA PRO A 179 -3.38 4.04 -20.40
C PRO A 179 -3.87 3.64 -21.80
N HIS A 180 -4.69 2.61 -21.91
CA HIS A 180 -5.43 2.37 -23.15
C HIS A 180 -6.40 3.53 -23.39
N GLU A 181 -6.63 3.86 -24.66
CA GLU A 181 -7.43 5.03 -25.08
C GLU A 181 -8.84 4.99 -24.49
N SER A 182 -9.41 3.79 -24.35
CA SER A 182 -10.76 3.59 -23.79
C SER A 182 -10.90 4.00 -22.31
N VAL A 183 -9.80 4.23 -21.60
CA VAL A 183 -9.82 4.58 -20.17
C VAL A 183 -8.99 5.80 -19.84
N ALA A 184 -8.21 6.31 -20.78
CA ALA A 184 -7.45 7.55 -20.61
C ALA A 184 -8.41 8.70 -20.26
N LEU A 185 -8.06 9.48 -19.24
CA LEU A 185 -8.82 10.70 -18.96
C LEU A 185 -8.56 11.71 -20.07
N PRO A 186 -9.60 12.41 -20.59
CA PRO A 186 -9.40 13.48 -21.55
C PRO A 186 -8.42 14.52 -21.03
N HIS A 187 -7.59 15.05 -21.93
CA HIS A 187 -6.73 16.19 -21.61
C HIS A 187 -7.60 17.41 -21.32
N HIS A 188 -7.56 17.86 -20.06
CA HIS A 188 -8.28 19.04 -19.59
C HIS A 188 -7.42 19.73 -18.53
N HIS A 189 -7.46 21.06 -18.48
CA HIS A 189 -6.84 21.78 -17.37
C HIS A 189 -7.63 21.53 -16.08
N PRO A 190 -6.97 21.45 -14.91
CA PRO A 190 -7.73 21.30 -13.67
C PRO A 190 -8.49 22.59 -13.35
N ASP A 191 -9.78 22.45 -13.04
CA ASP A 191 -10.63 23.53 -12.55
C ASP A 191 -10.26 23.89 -11.10
N ARG A 192 -9.76 22.90 -10.35
CA ARG A 192 -9.32 23.06 -8.96
C ARG A 192 -8.04 22.30 -8.70
N GLU A 193 -7.09 22.94 -8.04
CA GLU A 193 -5.92 22.27 -7.47
C GLU A 193 -6.05 22.13 -5.96
N ILE A 194 -5.79 20.93 -5.45
CA ILE A 194 -5.71 20.63 -4.02
C ILE A 194 -4.30 20.12 -3.74
N ARG A 195 -3.65 20.68 -2.72
CA ARG A 195 -2.32 20.23 -2.28
C ARG A 195 -2.42 19.77 -0.85
N ILE A 196 -1.93 18.56 -0.58
CA ILE A 196 -1.94 17.93 0.73
C ILE A 196 -0.52 17.48 1.05
N ARG A 197 -0.03 17.84 2.23
CA ARG A 197 1.28 17.42 2.72
C ARG A 197 1.13 16.21 3.65
N LEU A 198 1.89 15.15 3.39
CA LEU A 198 1.99 14.02 4.29
C LEU A 198 3.04 14.32 5.35
N ASN A 199 2.68 14.08 6.60
CA ASN A 199 3.52 14.29 7.77
C ASN A 199 3.50 13.06 8.68
N GLY A 200 4.49 13.00 9.58
CA GLY A 200 4.61 11.93 10.57
C GLY A 200 6.04 11.43 10.69
N SER A 201 6.30 10.69 11.75
CA SER A 201 7.61 10.12 12.04
C SER A 201 7.51 8.78 12.74
N MET A 202 8.54 7.94 12.59
CA MET A 202 8.63 6.69 13.35
C MET A 202 8.74 6.90 14.86
N LYS A 203 9.32 8.03 15.31
CA LYS A 203 9.54 8.30 16.73
C LYS A 203 8.23 8.58 17.48
N LYS A 204 7.32 9.33 16.86
CA LYS A 204 6.03 9.71 17.46
C LYS A 204 4.84 8.89 16.94
N PHE A 205 5.01 8.25 15.78
CA PHE A 205 3.99 7.49 15.08
C PHE A 205 2.71 8.32 14.81
N ASP A 206 2.92 9.59 14.43
CA ASP A 206 1.93 10.66 14.28
C ASP A 206 1.59 10.96 12.82
N TRP A 207 1.24 9.92 12.06
CA TRP A 207 0.98 10.02 10.63
C TRP A 207 -0.30 10.82 10.35
N SER A 208 -0.19 11.84 9.51
CA SER A 208 -1.28 12.80 9.25
C SER A 208 -1.17 13.48 7.90
N PHE A 209 -2.25 14.16 7.50
CA PHE A 209 -2.24 15.13 6.41
C PHE A 209 -2.24 16.56 6.98
N ASP A 210 -1.45 17.44 6.39
CA ASP A 210 -1.35 18.87 6.72
C ASP A 210 -1.13 19.15 8.23
N HIS A 211 -0.32 18.30 8.87
CA HIS A 211 -0.04 18.34 10.32
C HIS A 211 -1.28 18.27 11.23
N ARG A 212 -2.40 17.77 10.72
CA ARG A 212 -3.66 17.63 11.47
C ARG A 212 -4.09 16.18 11.51
N PRO A 213 -4.32 15.60 12.70
CA PRO A 213 -4.96 14.29 12.80
C PRO A 213 -6.33 14.31 12.11
N TYR A 214 -6.71 13.18 11.53
CA TYR A 214 -8.01 13.01 10.89
C TYR A 214 -9.16 13.35 11.85
N THR A 215 -10.17 14.06 11.32
CA THR A 215 -11.47 14.27 11.97
C THR A 215 -12.59 14.15 10.93
N THR A 216 -13.78 13.73 11.35
CA THR A 216 -14.94 13.57 10.45
C THR A 216 -15.52 14.92 9.94
N THR A 217 -15.09 16.03 10.55
CA THR A 217 -15.50 17.40 10.18
C THR A 217 -14.54 18.05 9.19
N GLN A 218 -13.27 17.64 9.14
CA GLN A 218 -12.31 18.16 8.17
C GLN A 218 -12.57 17.56 6.78
N ARG A 219 -12.83 18.43 5.80
CA ARG A 219 -13.15 18.05 4.43
C ARG A 219 -12.48 19.00 3.46
N HIS A 220 -11.98 18.46 2.35
CA HIS A 220 -11.56 19.26 1.20
C HIS A 220 -12.77 19.40 0.26
N PRO A 221 -13.31 20.61 0.08
CA PRO A 221 -14.49 20.82 -0.73
C PRO A 221 -14.18 20.72 -2.23
N ILE A 222 -15.04 20.01 -2.96
CA ILE A 222 -15.07 19.91 -4.42
C ILE A 222 -16.50 20.15 -4.91
N HIS A 223 -16.69 20.52 -6.18
CA HIS A 223 -18.02 20.59 -6.81
C HIS A 223 -18.14 19.55 -7.91
N GLN A 224 -19.38 19.10 -8.13
CA GLN A 224 -19.67 18.16 -9.21
C GLN A 224 -19.29 18.78 -10.56
N GLY A 225 -18.64 17.98 -11.41
CA GLY A 225 -18.19 18.36 -12.74
C GLY A 225 -16.80 19.00 -12.81
N GLU A 226 -16.16 19.31 -11.67
CA GLU A 226 -14.79 19.83 -11.66
C GLU A 226 -13.76 18.74 -12.03
N ARG A 227 -12.78 19.05 -12.89
CA ARG A 227 -11.51 18.33 -12.99
C ARG A 227 -10.61 18.76 -11.84
N ILE A 228 -10.35 17.84 -10.92
CA ILE A 228 -9.51 18.09 -9.74
C ILE A 228 -8.09 17.60 -9.99
N ARG A 229 -7.10 18.47 -9.78
CA ARG A 229 -5.71 18.06 -9.62
C ARG A 229 -5.36 17.96 -8.15
N LEU A 230 -5.05 16.76 -7.69
CA LEU A 230 -4.59 16.49 -6.34
C LEU A 230 -3.07 16.26 -6.34
N THR A 231 -2.35 17.09 -5.57
CA THR A 231 -0.90 16.95 -5.34
C THR A 231 -0.64 16.53 -3.90
N LEU A 232 -0.11 15.32 -3.74
CA LEU A 232 0.26 14.71 -2.48
C LEU A 232 1.76 14.82 -2.29
N ILE A 233 2.19 15.65 -1.34
CA ILE A 233 3.60 15.97 -1.09
C ILE A 233 4.06 15.13 0.10
N ASN A 234 4.92 14.16 -0.15
CA ASN A 234 5.47 13.35 0.92
C ASN A 234 6.65 14.04 1.59
N ALA A 235 6.39 14.68 2.75
CA ALA A 235 7.45 15.31 3.54
C ALA A 235 8.13 14.34 4.51
N THR A 236 7.70 13.08 4.55
CA THR A 236 8.23 12.05 5.45
C THR A 236 9.37 11.29 4.80
N SER A 237 10.12 10.55 5.61
CA SER A 237 11.17 9.61 5.16
C SER A 237 10.62 8.21 4.84
N MET A 238 9.30 8.03 4.81
CA MET A 238 8.63 6.76 4.49
C MET A 238 7.87 6.86 3.17
N TRP A 239 7.81 5.78 2.42
CA TRP A 239 6.90 5.64 1.28
C TRP A 239 5.46 5.44 1.76
N HIS A 240 4.47 5.84 0.94
CA HIS A 240 3.05 5.68 1.26
C HIS A 240 2.25 5.28 0.00
N PRO A 241 1.42 4.23 0.03
CA PRO A 241 0.39 4.01 -1.00
C PRO A 241 -0.83 4.88 -0.67
N LEU A 242 -1.21 5.80 -1.55
CA LEU A 242 -2.36 6.69 -1.34
C LEU A 242 -3.53 6.20 -2.15
N HIS A 243 -4.65 5.96 -1.48
CA HIS A 243 -5.88 5.47 -2.07
C HIS A 243 -6.99 6.51 -1.96
N LEU A 244 -7.73 6.70 -3.06
CA LEU A 244 -8.90 7.58 -3.12
C LEU A 244 -10.16 6.74 -3.37
N HIS A 245 -11.15 6.88 -2.49
CA HIS A 245 -12.44 6.23 -2.64
C HIS A 245 -13.32 6.93 -3.68
N GLY A 246 -14.26 6.18 -4.25
CA GLY A 246 -15.33 6.69 -5.13
C GLY A 246 -14.87 7.23 -6.49
N HIS A 247 -13.57 7.36 -6.72
CA HIS A 247 -13.00 7.89 -7.95
C HIS A 247 -11.81 7.06 -8.38
N THR A 248 -11.46 7.24 -9.65
CA THR A 248 -10.18 6.82 -10.18
C THR A 248 -9.51 8.03 -10.81
N PHE A 249 -8.20 7.97 -10.93
CA PHE A 249 -7.39 9.11 -11.29
C PHE A 249 -6.33 8.75 -12.32
N ALA A 250 -5.99 9.70 -13.18
CA ALA A 250 -4.82 9.59 -14.04
C ALA A 250 -3.58 10.08 -13.28
N LEU A 251 -2.45 9.40 -13.47
CA LEU A 251 -1.15 9.89 -13.01
C LEU A 251 -0.63 10.98 -13.95
N THR A 252 -0.51 12.23 -13.47
CA THR A 252 -0.25 13.43 -14.31
C THR A 252 1.03 14.19 -13.94
N GLY A 253 1.83 13.67 -13.00
CA GLY A 253 3.11 14.28 -12.60
C GLY A 253 4.21 14.24 -13.66
N ILE A 254 5.40 14.75 -13.30
CA ILE A 254 6.59 14.72 -14.16
C ILE A 254 6.85 13.27 -14.61
N ASN A 255 7.07 13.08 -15.91
CA ASN A 255 7.34 11.78 -16.54
C ASN A 255 6.18 10.77 -16.42
N ALA A 256 4.99 11.19 -15.99
CA ALA A 256 3.82 10.35 -15.97
C ALA A 256 3.15 10.28 -17.35
N THR A 257 2.63 9.11 -17.70
CA THR A 257 2.03 8.81 -19.01
C THR A 257 0.51 8.71 -18.95
N GLY A 258 -0.10 8.94 -17.78
CA GLY A 258 -1.56 8.99 -17.64
C GLY A 258 -2.24 7.70 -17.18
N ALA A 259 -1.50 6.68 -16.71
CA ALA A 259 -2.10 5.45 -16.17
C ALA A 259 -3.27 5.76 -15.23
N ARG A 260 -4.42 5.11 -15.46
CA ARG A 260 -5.61 5.25 -14.63
C ARG A 260 -5.57 4.27 -13.46
N LYS A 261 -5.68 4.79 -12.25
CA LYS A 261 -5.48 4.06 -10.98
C LYS A 261 -6.43 4.56 -9.91
N ASP A 262 -6.52 3.85 -8.80
CA ASP A 262 -7.15 4.34 -7.56
C ASP A 262 -6.20 4.33 -6.37
N THR A 263 -5.04 3.70 -6.51
CA THR A 263 -4.02 3.64 -5.48
C THR A 263 -2.65 3.85 -6.12
N ALA A 264 -1.84 4.76 -5.59
CA ALA A 264 -0.49 4.97 -6.12
C ALA A 264 0.53 5.31 -5.03
N LEU A 265 1.77 4.88 -5.25
CA LEU A 265 2.87 5.11 -4.32
C LEU A 265 3.37 6.56 -4.42
N VAL A 266 3.61 7.18 -3.27
CA VAL A 266 4.44 8.38 -3.14
C VAL A 266 5.70 8.04 -2.34
N LEU A 267 6.85 8.20 -2.98
CA LEU A 267 8.16 7.93 -2.37
C LEU A 267 8.55 9.05 -1.39
N PRO A 268 9.46 8.79 -0.43
CA PRO A 268 9.98 9.81 0.49
C PRO A 268 10.44 11.06 -0.25
N HIS A 269 10.09 12.24 0.24
CA HIS A 269 10.51 13.54 -0.32
C HIS A 269 10.12 13.78 -1.80
N HIS A 270 9.16 13.03 -2.32
CA HIS A 270 8.61 13.20 -3.66
C HIS A 270 7.14 13.66 -3.59
N LYS A 271 6.59 14.03 -4.75
CA LYS A 271 5.16 14.31 -4.91
C LYS A 271 4.49 13.30 -5.83
N LEU A 272 3.27 12.92 -5.49
CA LEU A 272 2.33 12.24 -6.37
C LEU A 272 1.34 13.30 -6.88
N VAL A 273 1.21 13.43 -8.20
CA VAL A 273 0.27 14.37 -8.84
C VAL A 273 -0.69 13.55 -9.67
N ILE A 274 -1.98 13.71 -9.39
CA ILE A 274 -3.06 12.95 -10.00
C ILE A 274 -4.19 13.88 -10.39
N ASP A 275 -4.90 13.52 -11.44
CA ASP A 275 -6.08 14.24 -11.90
C ASP A 275 -7.29 13.28 -11.88
N PHE A 276 -8.44 13.72 -11.38
CA PHE A 276 -9.70 12.97 -11.42
C PHE A 276 -10.89 13.89 -11.71
N ASP A 277 -11.96 13.33 -12.27
CA ASP A 277 -13.22 14.04 -12.50
C ASP A 277 -14.13 13.90 -11.28
N ALA A 278 -14.64 15.00 -10.75
CA ALA A 278 -15.60 14.99 -9.65
C ALA A 278 -17.02 14.67 -10.16
N ASP A 279 -17.26 13.42 -10.55
CA ASP A 279 -18.49 12.94 -11.18
C ASP A 279 -19.39 12.06 -10.28
N ASN A 280 -18.99 11.87 -9.02
CA ASN A 280 -19.63 10.95 -8.09
C ASN A 280 -19.96 11.64 -6.75
N PRO A 281 -21.10 12.36 -6.63
CA PRO A 281 -21.43 13.14 -5.44
C PRO A 281 -21.47 12.31 -4.16
N GLY A 282 -20.68 12.73 -3.16
CA GLY A 282 -20.59 12.04 -1.88
C GLY A 282 -19.52 12.57 -0.94
N LEU A 283 -19.20 11.79 0.08
CA LEU A 283 -18.03 11.99 0.95
C LEU A 283 -17.08 10.83 0.71
N TRP A 284 -15.89 11.12 0.20
CA TRP A 284 -14.94 10.10 -0.24
C TRP A 284 -13.64 10.22 0.53
N MET A 285 -13.22 9.11 1.13
CA MET A 285 -12.00 9.06 1.90
C MET A 285 -10.79 9.06 0.96
N LEU A 286 -9.80 9.87 1.32
CA LEU A 286 -8.43 9.80 0.81
C LEU A 286 -7.56 9.37 1.98
N HIS A 287 -6.78 8.31 1.84
CA HIS A 287 -5.94 7.84 2.93
C HIS A 287 -4.70 7.10 2.46
N CYS A 288 -3.73 6.97 3.37
CA CYS A 288 -2.66 6.01 3.20
C CYS A 288 -3.24 4.59 3.35
N HIS A 289 -2.89 3.67 2.45
CA HIS A 289 -3.30 2.28 2.50
C HIS A 289 -2.30 1.39 3.26
N ASN A 290 -1.32 2.00 3.93
CA ASN A 290 -0.72 1.39 5.11
C ASN A 290 -1.71 1.54 6.27
N GLN A 291 -2.30 0.43 6.72
CA GLN A 291 -3.34 0.42 7.74
C GLN A 291 -2.88 1.17 8.98
N TYR A 292 -1.65 0.96 9.43
CA TYR A 292 -1.14 1.58 10.65
C TYR A 292 -1.00 3.10 10.51
N HIS A 293 -0.62 3.60 9.34
CA HIS A 293 -0.56 5.05 9.09
C HIS A 293 -1.97 5.65 9.04
N SER A 294 -2.89 4.92 8.42
CA SER A 294 -4.28 5.33 8.28
C SER A 294 -4.97 5.43 9.65
N GLU A 295 -4.83 4.40 10.49
CA GLU A 295 -5.45 4.31 11.82
C GLU A 295 -4.90 5.37 12.79
N THR A 296 -3.67 5.84 12.57
CA THR A 296 -3.09 6.95 13.35
C THR A 296 -3.51 8.33 12.87
N GLY A 297 -4.16 8.43 11.71
CA GLY A 297 -4.75 9.68 11.23
C GLY A 297 -4.29 10.18 9.87
N MET A 298 -3.54 9.40 9.07
CA MET A 298 -3.18 9.78 7.68
C MET A 298 -4.36 9.54 6.72
N MET A 299 -5.44 10.30 6.97
CA MET A 299 -6.71 10.24 6.27
C MET A 299 -7.31 11.64 6.16
N THR A 300 -8.14 11.85 5.15
CA THR A 300 -9.02 13.02 5.01
C THR A 300 -10.22 12.67 4.14
N ILE A 301 -11.16 13.59 4.01
CA ILE A 301 -12.36 13.43 3.17
C ILE A 301 -12.34 14.48 2.06
N LEU A 302 -12.58 14.04 0.83
CA LEU A 302 -13.05 14.91 -0.25
C LEU A 302 -14.58 14.95 -0.20
N GLY A 303 -15.15 16.15 -0.09
CA GLY A 303 -16.59 16.33 0.09
C GLY A 303 -17.20 17.22 -0.97
N TYR A 304 -18.24 16.71 -1.63
CA TYR A 304 -19.01 17.51 -2.59
C TYR A 304 -19.79 18.59 -1.86
N ARG A 305 -19.65 19.84 -2.31
CA ARG A 305 -20.53 20.94 -1.91
C ARG A 305 -21.84 20.84 -2.68
N LYS A 306 -22.93 21.10 -1.97
CA LYS A 306 -24.24 21.31 -2.55
C LYS A 306 -24.33 22.70 -3.15
#